data_AF-A0A3E2CCY3-F1
#
_entry.id   AF-A0A3E2CCY3-F1
#
_cell.length_a   1.000
_cell.length_b   1.000
_cell.length_c   1.000
_cell.angle_alpha   90.00
_cell.angle_beta   90.00
_cell.angle_gamma   90.00
#
_symmetry.space_group_name_H-M   'P 1'
#
loop_
_entity.id
_entity.type
_entity.pdbx_description
1 polymer ?
#
loop_
_entity_poly.entity_id
_entity_poly.type
_entity_poly.pdbx_seq_one_letter_code
_entity_poly.pdbx_strand_id
1 'polypeptide(L)'
;FLVGEGNYERLSQAMNRQEHAIKSVTAGSNIPVYRICVGNGENQVRLRDLRSKVLKAKTLMPTNHKFALLKMIHPNRRFFLTKTELAILNDRLRTLQGKSGFGIPKGIDPTHAPRVSRRALRGK
;
A
#
# COMPACT_ATOMS: atom_id res chain seq x y z
N PHE A 1 0.82 -4.96 -3.43
CA PHE A 1 1.41 -4.58 -4.73
C PHE A 1 0.48 -3.58 -5.37
N LEU A 2 1.02 -2.49 -5.88
CA LEU A 2 0.29 -1.56 -6.74
C LEU A 2 0.76 -1.82 -8.16
N VAL A 3 -0.16 -2.22 -9.03
CA VAL A 3 0.10 -2.45 -10.45
C VAL A 3 -0.81 -1.53 -11.23
N GLY A 4 -0.23 -0.75 -12.14
CA GLY A 4 -0.99 0.12 -13.02
C GLY A 4 -0.43 0.11 -14.43
N GLU A 5 -1.31 0.29 -15.40
CA GLU A 5 -0.98 0.36 -16.82
C GLU A 5 -1.22 1.79 -17.33
N GLY A 6 -0.48 2.20 -18.35
CA GLY A 6 -0.70 3.46 -19.07
C GLY A 6 0.42 4.47 -18.85
N ASN A 7 0.10 5.75 -19.07
CA ASN A 7 1.10 6.82 -18.97
C ASN A 7 1.64 6.94 -17.53
N TYR A 8 2.95 6.80 -17.39
CA TYR A 8 3.64 6.79 -16.09
C TYR A 8 3.38 8.06 -15.27
N GLU A 9 3.39 9.24 -15.89
CA GLU A 9 3.25 10.52 -15.18
C GLU A 9 1.86 10.65 -14.55
N ARG A 10 0.81 10.32 -15.31
CA ARG A 10 -0.56 10.33 -14.81
C ARG A 10 -0.77 9.28 -13.72
N LEU A 11 -0.20 8.09 -13.92
CA LEU A 11 -0.33 6.98 -12.99
C LEU A 11 0.43 7.25 -11.67
N SER A 12 1.57 7.94 -11.73
CA SER A 12 2.42 8.21 -10.56
C SER A 12 1.64 8.88 -9.43
N GLN A 13 0.82 9.90 -9.73
CA GLN A 13 0.05 10.60 -8.71
C GLN A 13 -1.02 9.71 -8.08
N ALA A 14 -1.74 8.92 -8.88
CA ALA A 14 -2.73 7.97 -8.38
C ALA A 14 -2.08 6.88 -7.52
N MET A 15 -0.93 6.35 -7.94
CA MET A 15 -0.16 5.34 -7.22
C MET A 15 0.35 5.88 -5.88
N ASN A 16 0.83 7.14 -5.84
CA ASN A 16 1.31 7.77 -4.61
C ASN A 16 0.17 7.90 -3.58
N ARG A 17 -1.04 8.26 -4.01
CA ARG A 17 -2.21 8.32 -3.12
C ARG A 17 -2.54 6.95 -2.52
N GLN A 18 -2.55 5.90 -3.36
CA GLN A 18 -2.79 4.53 -2.91
C GLN A 18 -1.67 4.03 -1.98
N GLU A 19 -0.41 4.33 -2.30
CA GLU A 19 0.72 3.98 -1.46
C GLU A 19 0.63 4.64 -0.09
N HIS A 20 0.27 5.93 -0.04
CA HIS A 20 0.09 6.66 1.21
C HIS A 20 -1.05 6.08 2.06
N ALA A 21 -2.18 5.74 1.45
CA ALA A 21 -3.30 5.09 2.13
C ALA A 21 -2.89 3.74 2.73
N ILE A 22 -2.13 2.92 2.00
CA ILE A 22 -1.60 1.65 2.50
C ILE A 22 -0.60 1.90 3.65
N LYS A 23 0.34 2.84 3.46
CA LYS A 23 1.38 3.16 4.46
C LYS A 23 0.81 3.71 5.77
N SER A 24 -0.26 4.48 5.71
CA SER A 24 -0.98 4.97 6.90
C SER A 24 -1.47 3.81 7.77
N VAL A 25 -1.90 2.70 7.15
CA VAL A 25 -2.41 1.52 7.83
C VAL A 25 -1.30 0.59 8.29
N THR A 26 -0.25 0.47 7.47
CA THR A 26 0.94 -0.32 7.79
C THR A 26 1.96 0.47 8.61
N ALA A 27 1.56 1.60 9.22
CA ALA A 27 2.44 2.41 10.06
C ALA A 27 3.05 1.56 11.19
N GLY A 28 4.37 1.68 11.36
CA GLY A 28 5.15 0.89 12.31
C GLY A 28 5.46 -0.55 11.88
N SER A 29 5.06 -0.98 10.69
CA SER A 29 5.45 -2.29 10.12
C SER A 29 6.39 -2.13 8.94
N ASN A 30 7.39 -3.00 8.82
CA ASN A 30 8.42 -2.94 7.77
C ASN A 30 7.96 -3.60 6.45
N ILE A 31 6.70 -3.38 6.07
CA ILE A 31 6.07 -4.05 4.94
C ILE A 31 6.33 -3.22 3.67
N PRO A 32 7.01 -3.79 2.65
CA PRO A 32 7.29 -3.07 1.43
C PRO A 32 6.03 -2.94 0.57
N VAL A 33 5.73 -1.72 0.12
CA VAL A 33 4.73 -1.46 -0.92
C VAL A 33 5.45 -1.32 -2.26
N TYR A 34 5.33 -2.34 -3.11
CA TYR A 34 5.92 -2.30 -4.45
C TYR A 34 4.97 -1.63 -5.45
N ARG A 35 5.46 -0.58 -6.12
CA ARG A 35 4.82 0.06 -7.28
C ARG A 35 5.39 -0.50 -8.57
N ILE A 36 4.52 -0.95 -9.47
CA ILE A 36 4.91 -1.45 -10.78
C ILE A 36 4.03 -0.78 -11.83
N CYS A 37 4.66 0.04 -12.67
CA CYS A 37 4.02 0.63 -13.84
C CYS A 37 4.31 -0.25 -15.04
N VAL A 38 3.28 -0.69 -15.76
CA VAL A 38 3.40 -1.58 -16.91
C VAL A 38 3.40 -0.76 -18.20
N GLY A 39 4.33 -1.06 -19.08
CA GLY A 39 4.47 -0.40 -20.38
C GLY A 39 5.85 -0.59 -21.00
N ASN A 40 6.11 0.11 -22.10
CA ASN A 40 7.34 0.00 -22.89
C ASN A 40 8.28 1.21 -22.70
N GLY A 41 7.87 2.22 -21.94
CA GLY A 41 8.65 3.43 -21.69
C GLY A 41 9.68 3.29 -20.57
N GLU A 42 10.37 4.39 -20.30
CA GLU A 42 11.31 4.48 -19.18
C GLU A 42 10.57 4.33 -17.83
N ASN A 43 11.22 3.70 -16.84
CA ASN A 43 10.65 3.40 -15.53
C ASN A 43 9.39 2.51 -15.55
N GLN A 44 9.10 1.86 -16.68
CA GLN A 44 8.02 0.90 -16.84
C GLN A 44 8.56 -0.52 -17.01
N VAL A 45 7.73 -1.50 -16.64
CA VAL A 45 8.01 -2.92 -16.80
C VAL A 45 7.20 -3.45 -17.97
N ARG A 46 7.87 -4.09 -18.92
CA ARG A 46 7.19 -4.74 -20.04
C ARG A 46 6.27 -5.83 -19.51
N LEU A 47 5.10 -5.98 -20.14
CA LEU A 47 4.08 -6.95 -19.69
C LEU A 47 4.63 -8.38 -19.59
N ARG A 48 5.50 -8.78 -20.52
CA ARG A 48 6.17 -10.10 -20.50
C ARG A 48 7.06 -10.32 -19.28
N ASP A 49 7.66 -9.24 -18.75
CA ASP A 49 8.61 -9.28 -17.64
C ASP A 49 7.92 -9.04 -16.27
N LEU A 50 6.64 -8.63 -16.29
CA LEU A 50 5.85 -8.32 -15.11
C LEU A 50 5.79 -9.49 -14.12
N ARG A 51 5.51 -10.71 -14.62
CA ARG A 51 5.45 -11.92 -13.80
C ARG A 51 6.75 -12.13 -13.03
N SER A 52 7.88 -12.07 -13.72
CA SER A 52 9.21 -12.22 -13.14
C SER A 52 9.51 -11.13 -12.11
N LYS A 53 9.12 -9.88 -12.39
CA LYS A 53 9.29 -8.75 -11.46
C LYS A 53 8.47 -8.92 -10.19
N VAL A 54 7.21 -9.33 -10.30
CA VAL A 54 6.32 -9.59 -9.15
C VAL A 54 6.85 -10.75 -8.31
N LEU A 55 7.28 -11.85 -8.93
CA LEU A 55 7.84 -13.00 -8.20
C LEU A 55 9.13 -12.63 -7.44
N LYS A 56 10.02 -11.86 -8.07
CA LYS A 56 11.22 -11.35 -7.39
C LYS A 56 10.86 -10.46 -6.20
N ALA A 57 9.91 -9.55 -6.35
CA ALA A 57 9.50 -8.66 -5.27
C ALA A 57 8.76 -9.39 -4.12
N LYS A 58 8.10 -10.52 -4.39
CA LYS A 58 7.51 -11.36 -3.34
C LYS A 58 8.54 -12.11 -2.52
N THR A 59 9.64 -12.51 -3.16
CA THR A 59 10.62 -13.43 -2.56
C THR A 59 11.85 -12.70 -2.03
N LEU A 60 12.24 -11.59 -2.64
CA LEU A 60 13.48 -10.88 -2.39
C LEU A 60 13.21 -9.43 -1.97
N MET A 61 13.88 -9.02 -0.89
CA MET A 61 13.98 -7.63 -0.45
C MET A 61 15.41 -7.12 -0.67
N PRO A 62 15.58 -5.86 -1.10
CA PRO A 62 16.89 -5.25 -1.18
C PRO A 62 17.52 -5.17 0.22
N THR A 63 18.82 -5.44 0.30
CA THR A 63 19.60 -5.29 1.53
C THR A 63 20.20 -3.89 1.62
N ASN A 64 20.15 -3.29 2.81
CA ASN A 64 20.80 -2.01 3.08
C ASN A 64 22.20 -2.25 3.66
N HIS A 65 23.12 -2.75 2.83
CA HIS A 65 24.52 -2.87 3.23
C HIS A 65 25.19 -1.49 3.27
N LYS A 66 25.91 -1.21 4.37
CA LYS A 66 26.70 0.03 4.54
C LYS A 66 27.87 0.09 3.57
N PHE A 67 28.48 -1.06 3.27
CA PHE A 67 29.64 -1.17 2.40
C PHE A 67 29.23 -1.54 0.97
N ALA A 68 29.78 -0.82 -0.02
CA ALA A 68 29.47 -1.00 -1.43
C ALA A 68 29.81 -2.42 -1.94
N LEU A 69 30.93 -2.99 -1.48
CA LEU A 69 31.36 -4.34 -1.86
C LEU A 69 30.34 -5.40 -1.42
N LEU A 70 29.86 -5.32 -0.17
CA LEU A 70 28.83 -6.25 0.32
C LEU A 70 27.50 -6.07 -0.40
N LYS A 71 27.14 -4.84 -0.78
CA LYS A 71 25.94 -4.57 -1.60
C LYS A 71 26.04 -5.20 -3.00
N MET A 72 27.24 -5.25 -3.58
CA MET A 72 27.48 -5.85 -4.89
C MET A 72 27.42 -7.39 -4.84
N ILE A 73 28.00 -7.99 -3.80
CA ILE A 73 28.04 -9.45 -3.64
C ILE A 73 26.67 -9.99 -3.17
N HIS A 74 26.00 -9.30 -2.24
CA HIS A 74 24.73 -9.71 -1.66
C HIS A 74 23.68 -8.60 -1.76
N PRO A 75 23.13 -8.34 -2.96
CA PRO A 75 22.22 -7.21 -3.19
C PRO A 75 20.82 -7.42 -2.59
N ASN A 76 20.42 -8.67 -2.34
CA ASN A 76 19.08 -9.01 -1.89
C ASN A 76 19.11 -10.09 -0.80
N ARG A 77 18.11 -10.06 0.07
CA ARG A 77 17.80 -11.12 1.03
C ARG A 77 16.41 -11.65 0.81
N ARG A 78 16.12 -12.86 1.28
CA ARG A 78 14.77 -13.42 1.19
C ARG A 78 13.83 -12.74 2.19
N PHE A 79 12.62 -12.43 1.74
CA PHE A 79 11.56 -11.95 2.61
C PHE A 79 10.96 -13.13 3.38
N PHE A 80 10.90 -13.02 4.70
CA PHE A 80 10.23 -13.98 5.57
C PHE A 80 9.47 -13.23 6.65
N LEU A 81 8.23 -13.66 6.91
CA LEU A 81 7.45 -13.25 8.07
C LEU A 81 7.36 -14.43 9.03
N THR A 82 7.52 -14.16 10.31
CA THR A 82 7.17 -15.11 11.37
C THR A 82 5.64 -15.28 11.44
N LYS A 83 5.17 -16.38 12.03
CA LYS A 83 3.72 -16.65 12.15
C LYS A 83 2.99 -15.55 12.92
N THR A 84 3.63 -14.97 13.94
CA THR A 84 3.08 -13.89 14.77
C THR A 84 2.97 -12.59 13.99
N GLU A 85 4.00 -12.20 13.25
CA GLU A 85 3.97 -11.02 12.36
C GLU A 85 2.89 -11.16 11.28
N LEU A 86 2.68 -12.38 10.77
CA LEU A 86 1.66 -12.67 9.77
C LEU A 86 0.24 -12.51 10.34
N ALA A 87 0.01 -13.00 11.55
CA ALA A 87 -1.28 -12.85 12.23
C ALA A 87 -1.62 -11.37 12.46
N ILE A 88 -0.68 -10.60 13.03
CA ILE A 88 -0.82 -9.16 13.27
C ILE A 88 -1.12 -8.41 11.96
N LEU A 89 -0.44 -8.77 10.87
CA LEU A 89 -0.69 -8.18 9.56
C LEU A 89 -2.11 -8.45 9.05
N ASN A 90 -2.57 -9.70 9.13
CA ASN A 90 -3.90 -10.08 8.66
C ASN A 90 -5.01 -9.35 9.44
N ASP A 91 -4.86 -9.15 10.74
CA ASP A 91 -5.82 -8.40 11.55
C ASP A 91 -5.88 -6.93 11.13
N ARG A 92 -4.74 -6.31 10.85
CA ARG A 92 -4.66 -4.94 10.31
C ARG A 92 -5.28 -4.82 8.91
N LEU A 93 -5.12 -5.84 8.06
CA LEU A 93 -5.75 -5.85 6.72
C LEU A 93 -7.28 -6.01 6.80
N ARG A 94 -7.78 -6.86 7.70
CA ARG A 94 -9.22 -7.04 7.92
C ARG A 94 -9.88 -5.75 8.44
N THR A 95 -9.24 -5.07 9.39
CA THR A 95 -9.73 -3.77 9.88
C THR A 95 -9.73 -2.70 8.80
N LEU A 96 -8.79 -2.74 7.85
CA LEU A 96 -8.77 -1.84 6.69
C LEU A 96 -9.93 -2.08 5.72
N GLN A 97 -10.20 -3.34 5.37
CA GLN A 97 -11.34 -3.70 4.50
C GLN A 97 -12.68 -3.37 5.16
N GLY A 98 -12.77 -3.51 6.50
CA GLY A 98 -13.93 -3.04 7.26
C GLY A 98 -14.07 -1.52 7.26
N LYS A 99 -12.95 -0.78 7.33
CA LYS A 99 -12.95 0.70 7.30
C LYS A 99 -13.38 1.29 5.95
N SER A 100 -13.11 0.62 4.82
CA SER A 100 -13.63 1.07 3.51
C SER A 100 -15.14 0.94 3.35
N GLY A 101 -15.84 0.42 4.37
CA GLY A 101 -17.29 0.24 4.42
C GLY A 101 -17.94 0.81 5.68
N PHE A 102 -17.29 1.74 6.41
CA PHE A 102 -18.05 2.55 7.37
C PHE A 102 -19.20 3.18 6.57
N GLY A 103 -20.44 2.83 6.89
CA GLY A 103 -21.67 3.28 6.23
C GLY A 103 -21.96 4.76 6.45
N ILE A 104 -20.94 5.58 6.27
CA ILE A 104 -20.93 7.02 6.40
C ILE A 104 -21.31 7.56 5.02
N PRO A 105 -22.51 8.15 4.88
CA PRO A 105 -22.94 8.76 3.62
C PRO A 105 -21.92 9.79 3.13
N LYS A 106 -21.80 9.91 1.81
CA LYS A 106 -20.95 10.93 1.16
C LYS A 106 -21.31 12.32 1.73
N GLY A 107 -20.31 13.05 2.24
CA GLY A 107 -20.48 14.40 2.80
C GLY A 107 -20.43 14.49 4.33
N ILE A 108 -20.26 13.38 5.05
CA ILE A 108 -20.06 13.38 6.51
C ILE A 108 -18.57 13.15 6.82
N ASP A 109 -17.98 14.08 7.57
CA ASP A 109 -16.61 13.96 8.08
C ASP A 109 -16.59 12.96 9.25
N PRO A 110 -15.83 11.84 9.15
CA PRO A 110 -15.77 10.82 10.21
C PRO A 110 -15.13 11.32 11.52
N THR A 111 -14.39 12.43 11.47
CA THR A 111 -13.72 13.02 12.64
C THR A 111 -14.52 14.16 13.26
N HIS A 112 -15.61 14.59 12.60
CA HIS A 112 -16.50 15.61 13.09
C HIS A 112 -17.86 15.00 13.44
N ALA A 113 -18.09 14.74 14.74
CA ALA A 113 -19.37 14.23 15.19
C ALA A 113 -20.49 15.22 14.79
N PRO A 114 -21.49 14.82 13.98
CA PRO A 114 -22.53 15.71 13.51
C PRO A 114 -23.32 16.23 14.72
N ARG A 115 -23.34 17.55 14.89
CA ARG A 115 -24.09 18.19 15.98
C ARG A 115 -25.57 18.05 15.69
N VAL A 116 -26.26 17.18 16.44
CA VAL A 116 -27.70 17.02 16.32
C VAL A 116 -28.38 18.35 16.64
N SER A 117 -29.18 18.87 15.71
CA SER A 117 -29.86 20.15 15.92
C SER A 117 -30.96 19.97 16.98
N ARG A 118 -30.86 20.74 18.08
CA ARG A 118 -31.86 20.70 19.18
C ARG A 118 -33.29 20.99 18.69
N ARG A 119 -33.42 21.71 17.58
CA ARG A 119 -34.70 22.03 16.93
C ARG A 119 -35.33 20.82 16.23
N ALA A 120 -34.53 19.90 15.67
CA ALA A 120 -35.04 18.69 15.04
C ALA A 120 -35.45 17.60 16.06
N LEU A 121 -34.95 17.68 17.30
CA LEU A 121 -35.28 16.75 18.39
C LEU A 121 -36.55 17.14 19.15
N ARG A 122 -37.02 18.38 19.01
CA ARG A 122 -38.34 18.78 19.48
C ARG A 122 -39.31 18.44 18.35
N GLY A 123 -39.97 17.29 18.47
CA GLY A 123 -41.09 16.93 17.60
C GLY A 123 -42.06 18.10 17.42
N LYS A 124 -42.72 18.13 16.26
CA LYS A 124 -43.67 19.18 15.87
C LYS A 124 -44.77 19.38 16.91
#